data_AF-A0A5B2Z094-F1
#
_entry.id   AF-A0A5B2Z094-F1
#
_cell.length_a   1.000
_cell.length_b   1.000
_cell.length_c   1.000
_cell.angle_alpha   90.00
_cell.angle_beta   90.00
_cell.angle_gamma   90.00
#
_symmetry.space_group_name_H-M   'P 1'
#
loop_
_entity.id
_entity.type
_entity.pdbx_description
1 polymer ?
#
loop_
_entity_poly.entity_id
_entity_poly.type
_entity_poly.pdbx_seq_one_letter_code
_entity_poly.pdbx_strand_id
1 'polypeptide(L)'
;MNEKNIDEPYNEIEKKVQSIILAHLYIKKRERQEKVSLQELEEKVSLQDKSYLELDLIKLWNNSNLVVITDDNQFSITELGMTEEERRIKENKVID
;
A
#
# COMPACT_ATOMS: atom_id res chain seq x y z
N MET A 1 30.67 -19.81 10.16
CA MET A 1 29.81 -19.52 11.33
C MET A 1 28.81 -18.47 10.87
N ASN A 2 27.54 -18.73 11.11
CA ASN A 2 26.39 -18.07 10.49
C ASN A 2 26.38 -16.56 10.68
N GLU A 3 26.45 -15.84 9.56
CA GLU A 3 25.89 -14.49 9.47
C GLU A 3 24.39 -14.63 9.74
N LYS A 4 23.95 -14.16 10.90
CA LYS A 4 22.52 -13.98 11.14
C LYS A 4 22.05 -12.94 10.13
N ASN A 5 21.27 -13.35 9.14
CA ASN A 5 20.42 -12.46 8.36
C ASN A 5 19.54 -11.69 9.36
N ILE A 6 19.88 -10.44 9.62
CA ILE A 6 19.03 -9.48 10.34
C ILE A 6 18.31 -8.67 9.26
N ASP A 7 17.60 -9.37 8.40
CA ASP A 7 16.58 -8.78 7.53
C ASP A 7 15.23 -9.34 8.01
N GLU A 8 14.17 -8.54 7.89
CA GLU A 8 12.76 -8.98 7.91
C GLU A 8 11.89 -8.89 9.19
N PRO A 9 11.98 -7.84 10.03
CA PRO A 9 10.78 -7.33 10.71
C PRO A 9 10.13 -6.17 9.96
N TYR A 10 10.91 -5.35 9.24
CA TYR A 10 10.38 -4.24 8.43
C TYR A 10 9.57 -4.75 7.22
N ASN A 11 9.95 -5.88 6.61
CA ASN A 11 9.28 -6.42 5.42
C ASN A 11 7.80 -6.76 5.67
N GLU A 12 7.43 -7.26 6.85
CA GLU A 12 6.04 -7.62 7.14
C GLU A 12 5.14 -6.40 7.35
N ILE A 13 5.63 -5.39 8.08
CA ILE A 13 4.89 -4.15 8.32
C ILE A 13 4.70 -3.40 7.00
N GLU A 14 5.75 -3.27 6.19
CA GLU A 14 5.67 -2.63 4.88
C GLU A 14 4.67 -3.35 3.95
N LYS A 15 4.71 -4.68 3.88
CA LYS A 15 3.74 -5.49 3.10
C LYS A 15 2.31 -5.27 3.57
N LYS A 16 2.09 -5.22 4.89
CA LYS A 16 0.76 -4.97 5.46
C LYS A 16 0.26 -3.58 5.10
N VAL A 17 1.09 -2.54 5.25
CA VAL A 17 0.74 -1.16 4.90
C VAL A 17 0.49 -1.02 3.39
N GLN A 18 1.35 -1.60 2.55
CA GLN A 18 1.14 -1.65 1.10
C GLN A 18 -0.19 -2.32 0.75
N SER A 19 -0.52 -3.43 1.41
CA SER A 19 -1.80 -4.12 1.22
C SER A 19 -2.99 -3.23 1.57
N ILE A 20 -2.95 -2.54 2.72
CA ILE A 20 -4.02 -1.65 3.18
C ILE A 20 -4.21 -0.50 2.18
N ILE A 21 -3.11 0.13 1.76
CA ILE A 21 -3.13 1.24 0.80
C ILE A 21 -3.67 0.77 -0.55
N LEU A 22 -3.18 -0.36 -1.07
CA LEU A 22 -3.62 -0.87 -2.37
C LEU A 22 -5.12 -1.18 -2.39
N ALA A 23 -5.62 -1.84 -1.33
CA ALA A 23 -7.04 -2.12 -1.17
C ALA A 23 -7.88 -0.83 -1.07
N HIS A 24 -7.40 0.18 -0.34
CA HIS A 24 -8.08 1.48 -0.23
C HIS A 24 -8.13 2.21 -1.56
N LEU A 25 -7.01 2.30 -2.27
CA LEU A 25 -6.94 2.94 -3.59
C LEU A 25 -7.84 2.23 -4.62
N TYR A 26 -7.90 0.89 -4.57
CA TYR A 26 -8.81 0.09 -5.40
C TYR A 26 -10.27 0.48 -5.17
N ILE A 27 -10.71 0.57 -3.90
CA ILE A 27 -12.08 0.98 -3.55
C ILE A 27 -12.34 2.40 -4.06
N LYS A 28 -11.42 3.35 -3.81
CA LYS A 28 -11.57 4.75 -4.23
C LYS A 28 -11.69 4.89 -5.73
N LYS A 29 -10.88 4.17 -6.51
CA LYS A 29 -11.00 4.18 -7.97
C LYS A 29 -12.35 3.65 -8.43
N ARG A 30 -12.89 2.61 -7.80
CA ARG A 30 -14.24 2.09 -8.10
C ARG A 30 -15.36 3.07 -7.73
N GLU A 31 -15.14 3.89 -6.71
CA GLU A 31 -16.02 5.02 -6.33
C GLU A 31 -15.84 6.26 -7.23
N ARG A 32 -15.03 6.16 -8.30
CA ARG A 32 -14.68 7.24 -9.25
C ARG A 32 -13.83 8.36 -8.64
N GLN A 33 -13.18 8.10 -7.50
CA GLN A 33 -12.15 8.96 -6.95
C GLN A 33 -10.78 8.50 -7.47
N GLU A 34 -10.25 9.17 -8.51
CA GLU A 34 -9.02 8.77 -9.19
C GLU A 34 -7.74 9.00 -8.37
N LYS A 35 -7.77 9.94 -7.42
CA LYS A 35 -6.61 10.34 -6.63
C LYS A 35 -6.95 10.43 -5.15
N VAL A 36 -6.01 10.02 -4.31
CA VAL A 36 -6.10 10.01 -2.86
C VAL A 36 -4.91 10.77 -2.29
N SER A 37 -5.12 11.64 -1.31
CA SER A 37 -4.02 12.42 -0.72
C SER A 37 -3.16 11.55 0.21
N LEU A 38 -1.89 11.93 0.40
CA LEU A 38 -1.03 11.32 1.42
C LEU A 38 -1.72 11.30 2.80
N GLN A 39 -2.31 12.42 3.21
CA GLN A 39 -3.01 12.55 4.49
C GLN A 39 -4.14 11.52 4.62
N GLU A 40 -4.95 11.30 3.57
CA GLU A 40 -6.03 10.32 3.61
C GLU A 40 -5.48 8.88 3.78
N LEU A 41 -4.35 8.57 3.14
CA LEU A 41 -3.69 7.27 3.32
C LEU A 41 -3.11 7.11 4.71
N GLU A 42 -2.46 8.15 5.25
CA GLU A 42 -1.95 8.14 6.62
C GLU A 42 -3.08 7.90 7.62
N GLU A 43 -4.17 8.66 7.52
CA GLU A 43 -5.37 8.46 8.34
C GLU A 43 -5.89 7.02 8.21
N LYS A 44 -6.02 6.50 6.98
CA LYS A 44 -6.52 5.14 6.74
C LYS A 44 -5.64 4.06 7.36
N VAL A 45 -4.33 4.15 7.19
CA VAL A 45 -3.39 3.16 7.73
C VAL A 45 -3.37 3.25 9.26
N SER A 46 -3.41 4.46 9.82
CA SER A 46 -3.41 4.69 11.28
C SER A 46 -4.52 4.02 12.05
N LEU A 47 -5.68 3.90 11.41
CA LEU A 47 -6.86 3.25 11.98
C LEU A 47 -6.67 1.74 12.11
N GLN A 48 -5.82 1.14 11.27
CA GLN A 48 -5.60 -0.30 11.19
C GLN A 48 -4.31 -0.74 11.90
N ASP A 49 -3.25 0.07 11.81
CA ASP A 49 -1.95 -0.24 12.41
C ASP A 49 -1.22 1.06 12.76
N LYS A 50 -0.77 1.21 14.01
CA LYS A 50 -0.05 2.41 14.44
C LYS A 50 1.45 2.37 14.12
N SER A 51 1.98 1.21 13.75
CA SER A 51 3.41 1.04 13.40
C SER A 51 3.81 1.78 12.13
N TYR A 52 2.85 2.16 11.29
CA TYR A 52 3.11 2.94 10.06
C TYR A 52 3.63 4.36 10.30
N LEU A 53 3.54 4.90 11.52
CA LEU A 53 4.05 6.25 11.85
C LEU A 53 5.55 6.38 11.61
N GLU A 54 6.27 5.26 11.52
CA GLU A 54 7.70 5.20 11.22
C GLU A 54 8.00 4.99 9.72
N LEU A 55 6.98 4.76 8.88
CA LEU A 55 7.13 4.46 7.46
C LEU A 55 6.90 5.70 6.58
N ASP A 56 7.79 5.88 5.61
CA ASP A 56 7.62 6.85 4.54
C ASP A 56 6.75 6.23 3.43
N LEU A 57 5.47 6.60 3.41
CA LEU A 57 4.50 6.03 2.47
C LEU A 57 4.83 6.32 1.01
N ILE A 58 5.60 7.37 0.70
CA ILE A 58 6.02 7.67 -0.67
C ILE A 58 7.11 6.66 -1.08
N LYS A 59 8.11 6.45 -0.20
CA LYS A 59 9.20 5.51 -0.49
C LYS A 59 8.74 4.06 -0.63
N LEU A 60 7.64 3.68 0.03
CA LEU A 60 7.05 2.34 -0.07
C LEU A 60 6.71 1.92 -1.51
N TRP A 61 6.49 2.86 -2.42
CA TRP A 61 6.08 2.58 -3.80
C TRP A 61 7.17 2.83 -4.84
N ASN A 62 8.37 3.25 -4.45
CA ASN A 62 9.46 3.57 -5.38
C ASN A 62 9.85 2.41 -6.31
N ASN A 63 9.62 1.17 -5.89
CA ASN A 63 9.93 -0.04 -6.66
C ASN A 63 8.68 -0.78 -7.17
N SER A 64 7.51 -0.12 -7.18
CA SER A 64 6.23 -0.72 -7.56
C SER A 64 5.59 0.05 -8.71
N ASN A 65 5.00 -0.66 -9.65
CA ASN A 65 4.19 -0.10 -10.75
C ASN A 65 2.68 -0.21 -10.48
N LEU A 66 2.29 -0.61 -9.27
CA LEU A 66 0.89 -0.78 -8.87
C LEU A 66 0.23 0.56 -8.49
N VAL A 67 1.03 1.54 -8.07
CA VAL A 67 0.58 2.86 -7.61
C VAL A 67 1.45 3.92 -8.26
N VAL A 68 0.82 5.00 -8.73
CA VAL A 68 1.49 6.21 -9.21
C VAL A 68 1.32 7.30 -8.17
N ILE A 69 2.40 8.01 -7.88
CA ILE A 69 2.42 9.18 -7.01
C ILE A 69 2.62 10.40 -7.90
N THR A 70 1.72 11.37 -7.79
CA THR A 70 1.83 12.65 -8.50
C THR A 70 2.79 13.60 -7.79
N ASP A 71 3.23 14.66 -8.47
CA ASP A 71 4.07 15.70 -7.87
C ASP A 71 3.46 16.37 -6.62
N ASP A 72 2.12 16.41 -6.53
CA ASP A 72 1.38 16.91 -5.36
C ASP A 72 1.21 15.88 -4.22
N ASN A 73 2.02 14.82 -4.19
CA ASN A 73 1.93 13.70 -3.22
C ASN A 73 0.54 13.06 -3.14
N GLN A 74 -0.14 12.93 -4.29
CA GLN A 74 -1.39 12.19 -4.41
C GLN A 74 -1.12 10.82 -5.04
N PHE A 75 -1.87 9.82 -4.58
CA PHE A 75 -1.71 8.43 -4.95
C PHE A 75 -2.88 8.00 -5.85
N SER A 76 -2.57 7.25 -6.90
CA SER A 76 -3.56 6.62 -7.77
C SER A 76 -3.13 5.20 -8.08
N ILE A 77 -4.07 4.26 -7.98
CA ILE A 77 -3.82 2.88 -8.38
C ILE A 77 -3.80 2.77 -9.91
N THR A 78 -2.79 2.09 -10.44
CA THR A 78 -2.64 1.81 -11.88
C THR A 78 -3.57 0.68 -12.32
N GLU A 79 -3.69 0.45 -13.62
CA GLU A 79 -4.41 -0.72 -14.15
C GLU A 79 -3.78 -2.05 -13.68
N LEU A 80 -2.45 -2.09 -13.54
CA LEU A 80 -1.75 -3.24 -12.98
C LEU A 80 -2.07 -3.43 -11.50
N GLY A 81 -2.10 -2.34 -10.73
CA GLY A 81 -2.54 -2.36 -9.34
C GLY A 81 -3.97 -2.87 -9.18
N MET A 82 -4.89 -2.41 -10.04
CA MET A 82 -6.28 -2.88 -10.05
C MET A 82 -6.36 -4.38 -10.33
N THR A 83 -5.63 -4.86 -11.35
CA THR A 83 -5.61 -6.28 -11.73
C THR A 83 -5.05 -7.15 -10.60
N GLU A 84 -3.98 -6.70 -9.95
CA GLU A 84 -3.38 -7.40 -8.83
C GLU A 84 -4.36 -7.49 -7.63
N GLU A 85 -5.02 -6.38 -7.29
CA GLU A 85 -5.98 -6.39 -6.18
C GLU A 85 -7.21 -7.27 -6.49
N GLU A 86 -7.71 -7.25 -7.72
CA GLU A 86 -8.77 -8.18 -8.16
C GLU A 86 -8.34 -9.64 -8.07
N ARG A 87 -7.08 -9.95 -8.42
CA ARG A 87 -6.51 -11.29 -8.29
C ARG A 87 -6.46 -11.72 -6.82
N ARG A 88 -6.01 -10.84 -5.92
CA ARG A 88 -5.96 -11.08 -4.46
C ARG A 88 -7.34 -11.36 -3.87
N ILE A 89 -8.36 -10.60 -4.30
CA ILE A 89 -9.76 -10.81 -3.91
C ILE A 89 -10.26 -12.18 -4.39
N LYS A 90 -10.04 -12.52 -5.67
CA LYS A 90 -10.45 -13.82 -6.25
C LYS A 90 -9.75 -15.01 -5.57
N GLU A 91 -8.50 -14.85 -5.16
CA GLU A 91 -7.71 -15.87 -4.47
C GLU A 91 -7.97 -15.93 -2.96
N ASN A 92 -8.88 -15.11 -2.43
CA ASN A 92 -9.16 -15.00 -1.00
C ASN A 92 -7.91 -14.66 -0.15
N LYS A 93 -6.95 -13.93 -0.75
CA LYS A 93 -5.70 -13.44 -0.13
C LYS A 93 -5.83 -11.99 0.39
N VAL A 94 -7.05 -11.52 0.61
CA VAL A 94 -7.27 -10.25 1.29
C VAL A 94 -6.80 -10.46 2.72
N ILE A 95 -5.75 -9.73 3.11
CA ILE A 95 -5.22 -9.79 4.47
C ILE A 95 -6.30 -9.20 5.38
N ASP A 96 -6.87 -10.03 6.24
CA ASP A 96 -7.79 -9.66 7.33
C ASP A 96 -7.02 -8.90 8.42
#